data_AF-A0A4V3JYJ9-F1
#
_entry.id   AF-A0A4V3JYJ9-F1
#
_cell.length_a   1.000
_cell.length_b   1.000
_cell.length_c   1.000
_cell.angle_alpha   90.00
_cell.angle_beta   90.00
_cell.angle_gamma   90.00
#
_symmetry.space_group_name_H-M   'P 1'
#
loop_
_entity.id
_entity.type
_entity.pdbx_description
1 polymer ?
#
loop_
_entity_poly.entity_id
_entity_poly.type
_entity_poly.pdbx_seq_one_letter_code
_entity_poly.pdbx_strand_id
1 'polypeptide(L)'
;MANGKFNTILDIYQTANSAATKRNTEALLNAAIEQNQQILELRQQLHIAQEQANRITAKQLDLQLKEAVAKQEQKFLRKFVFTFETAIEEALQLSDGIAKYAFLNFDILPVVGFVEDAVEKLDNLDDKRSARNQLKILKENQDFSKKYEKDYLNSSLCKFRKLAENFSEQDESPLPEKTQILEVVYHKYESKYIMPISIAAIAFLINIWVLTQMSLDEWISEFLWTGIFSTIGMPLGMFIYIMSKGYLPKDQIEKENQKLKDEYDKRLEEAESTYKEQMKEYEKMKLESDEKLIEHEDARYHALEDFPEYFRFRDHIIKQFSVKKFNSN
;
A
#
# COMPACT_ATOMS: atom_id res chain seq x y z
N MET A 1 -31.67 -13.10 16.91
CA MET A 1 -31.05 -12.10 17.79
C MET A 1 -30.44 -11.03 16.91
N ALA A 2 -30.99 -9.83 16.96
CA ALA A 2 -30.59 -8.69 16.15
C ALA A 2 -29.49 -7.90 16.88
N ASN A 3 -28.35 -7.70 16.21
CA ASN A 3 -27.37 -6.67 16.52
C ASN A 3 -26.50 -6.46 15.28
N GLY A 4 -26.98 -5.61 14.38
CA GLY A 4 -26.25 -5.07 13.24
C GLY A 4 -26.73 -3.64 13.05
N LYS A 5 -26.37 -2.75 13.98
CA LYS A 5 -26.74 -1.34 13.92
C LYS A 5 -25.84 -0.66 12.89
N PHE A 6 -26.49 -0.33 11.77
CA PHE A 6 -26.17 0.67 10.77
C PHE A 6 -25.18 1.77 11.22
N ASN A 7 -24.08 1.89 10.48
CA ASN A 7 -23.13 3.00 10.52
C ASN A 7 -23.22 3.80 9.20
N THR A 8 -24.46 4.17 8.82
CA THR A 8 -24.86 4.64 7.48
C THR A 8 -24.13 5.90 7.00
N ILE A 9 -23.72 6.78 7.91
CA ILE A 9 -22.99 8.01 7.52
C ILE A 9 -21.51 7.71 7.27
N LEU A 10 -20.96 6.65 7.88
CA LEU A 10 -19.58 6.22 7.69
C LEU A 10 -19.41 5.45 6.38
N ASP A 11 -20.37 4.58 6.05
CA ASP A 11 -20.27 3.65 4.91
C ASP A 11 -20.58 4.32 3.56
N ILE A 12 -21.54 5.26 3.50
CA ILE A 12 -21.80 6.02 2.27
C ILE A 12 -20.65 7.01 1.99
N TYR A 13 -19.93 7.45 3.03
CA TYR A 13 -18.76 8.33 2.92
C TYR A 13 -17.46 7.57 2.55
N GLN A 14 -17.36 6.29 2.92
CA GLN A 14 -16.24 5.41 2.55
C GLN A 14 -16.29 4.95 1.08
N THR A 15 -17.48 4.87 0.49
CA THR A 15 -17.68 4.25 -0.84
C THR A 15 -17.43 5.22 -2.02
N ALA A 16 -17.25 6.51 -1.75
CA ALA A 16 -16.92 7.50 -2.80
C ALA A 16 -15.43 7.54 -3.22
N ASN A 17 -14.60 6.57 -2.76
CA ASN A 17 -13.21 6.19 -3.16
C ASN A 17 -12.15 7.29 -3.35
N SER A 18 -10.88 7.20 -2.95
CA SER A 18 -10.07 6.18 -2.27
C SER A 18 -8.78 6.86 -1.72
N ALA A 19 -8.18 6.23 -0.70
CA ALA A 19 -6.80 6.39 -0.17
C ALA A 19 -6.31 7.73 0.43
N ALA A 20 -6.47 8.90 -0.20
CA ALA A 20 -5.77 10.13 0.23
C ALA A 20 -6.43 10.86 1.42
N THR A 21 -7.70 10.57 1.70
CA THR A 21 -8.55 11.37 2.57
C THR A 21 -8.80 10.77 3.94
N LYS A 22 -8.17 9.65 4.34
CA LYS A 22 -8.36 9.08 5.69
C LYS A 22 -7.97 10.05 6.82
N ARG A 23 -7.00 10.94 6.58
CA ARG A 23 -6.64 12.05 7.49
C ARG A 23 -7.50 13.30 7.28
N ASN A 24 -8.06 13.50 6.09
CA ASN A 24 -8.85 14.69 5.77
C ASN A 24 -10.29 14.57 6.26
N THR A 25 -10.91 13.39 6.35
CA THR A 25 -12.30 13.23 6.80
C THR A 25 -12.48 13.33 8.31
N GLU A 26 -11.56 12.78 9.09
CA GLU A 26 -11.50 13.11 10.53
C GLU A 26 -11.20 14.59 10.72
N ALA A 27 -10.37 15.20 9.88
CA ALA A 27 -10.17 16.65 9.89
C ALA A 27 -11.42 17.43 9.42
N LEU A 28 -12.33 16.88 8.61
CA LEU A 28 -13.57 17.53 8.19
C LEU A 28 -14.64 17.49 9.27
N LEU A 29 -14.78 16.34 9.93
CA LEU A 29 -15.64 16.21 11.11
C LEU A 29 -15.07 17.04 12.27
N ASN A 30 -13.77 16.94 12.53
CA ASN A 30 -13.10 17.72 13.56
C ASN A 30 -13.06 19.22 13.22
N ALA A 31 -12.93 19.63 11.96
CA ALA A 31 -13.01 21.06 11.58
C ALA A 31 -14.45 21.60 11.66
N ALA A 32 -15.46 20.81 11.29
CA ALA A 32 -16.88 21.19 11.45
C ALA A 32 -17.31 21.22 12.92
N ILE A 33 -16.68 20.38 13.76
CA ILE A 33 -16.82 20.40 15.22
C ILE A 33 -15.99 21.55 15.81
N GLU A 34 -14.79 21.83 15.30
CA GLU A 34 -13.88 22.89 15.76
C GLU A 34 -14.43 24.28 15.48
N GLN A 35 -15.17 24.46 14.39
CA GLN A 35 -15.87 25.71 14.12
C GLN A 35 -17.08 25.94 15.02
N ASN A 36 -17.66 24.89 15.61
CA ASN A 36 -18.67 25.04 16.66
C ASN A 36 -17.96 25.12 18.01
N GLN A 37 -17.39 26.30 18.30
CA GLN A 37 -16.80 26.65 19.59
C GLN A 37 -17.70 26.20 20.76
N GLN A 38 -19.02 26.32 20.62
CA GLN A 38 -19.99 25.83 21.62
C GLN A 38 -19.96 24.30 21.83
N ILE A 39 -19.81 23.48 20.79
CA ILE A 39 -19.71 22.02 20.90
C ILE A 39 -18.35 21.61 21.46
N LEU A 40 -17.28 22.29 21.04
CA LEU A 40 -15.95 22.09 21.63
C LEU A 40 -15.94 22.43 23.12
N GLU A 41 -16.46 23.60 23.49
CA GLU A 41 -16.58 24.05 24.87
C GLU A 41 -17.42 23.07 25.69
N LEU A 42 -18.55 22.60 25.17
CA LEU A 42 -19.38 21.58 25.84
C LEU A 42 -18.65 20.24 26.00
N ARG A 43 -17.86 19.80 25.00
CA ARG A 43 -17.03 18.59 25.10
C ARG A 43 -15.92 18.75 26.14
N GLN A 44 -15.25 19.89 26.18
CA GLN A 44 -14.23 20.19 27.17
C GLN A 44 -14.82 20.24 28.59
N GLN A 45 -15.98 20.89 28.75
CA GLN A 45 -16.69 20.94 30.03
C GLN A 45 -17.17 19.55 30.47
N LEU A 46 -17.64 18.72 29.53
CA LEU A 46 -18.04 17.33 29.81
C LEU A 46 -16.85 16.49 30.26
N HIS A 47 -15.69 16.65 29.61
CA HIS A 47 -14.45 15.97 30.01
C HIS A 47 -14.05 16.34 31.44
N ILE A 48 -14.02 17.64 31.75
CA ILE A 48 -13.72 18.14 33.10
C ILE A 48 -14.74 17.62 34.13
N ALA A 49 -16.04 17.60 33.79
CA ALA A 49 -17.08 17.10 34.69
C ALA A 49 -16.97 15.59 34.93
N GLN A 50 -16.52 14.82 33.93
CA GLN A 50 -16.22 13.39 34.07
C GLN A 50 -15.00 13.14 34.95
N GLU A 51 -13.93 13.93 34.78
CA GLU A 51 -12.73 13.88 35.64
C GLU A 51 -13.05 14.22 37.10
N GLN A 52 -13.97 15.16 37.33
CA GLN A 52 -14.44 15.55 38.67
C GLN A 52 -15.49 14.59 39.26
N ALA A 53 -15.79 13.46 38.59
CA ALA A 53 -16.79 12.47 38.98
C ALA A 53 -18.21 13.03 39.24
N ASN A 54 -18.54 14.20 38.69
CA ASN A 54 -19.84 14.84 38.87
C ASN A 54 -20.86 14.27 37.88
N ARG A 55 -21.47 13.14 38.27
CA ARG A 55 -22.40 12.37 37.41
C ARG A 55 -23.64 13.16 36.96
N ILE A 56 -24.11 14.13 37.75
CA ILE A 56 -25.31 14.90 37.40
C ILE A 56 -24.96 15.94 36.33
N THR A 57 -23.89 16.71 36.55
CA THR A 57 -23.41 17.71 35.59
C THR A 57 -22.95 17.07 34.28
N ALA A 58 -22.25 15.92 34.34
CA ALA A 58 -21.85 15.18 33.13
C ALA A 58 -23.07 14.73 32.30
N LYS A 59 -24.16 14.26 32.94
CA LYS A 59 -25.39 13.88 32.23
C LYS A 59 -26.11 15.08 31.60
N GLN A 60 -26.14 16.22 32.29
CA GLN A 60 -26.73 17.45 31.74
C GLN A 60 -25.95 17.98 30.54
N LEU A 61 -24.61 17.98 30.63
CA LEU A 61 -23.73 18.37 29.53
C LEU A 61 -23.83 17.40 28.35
N ASP A 62 -23.97 16.10 28.60
CA ASP A 62 -24.18 15.10 27.53
C ASP A 62 -25.49 15.33 26.77
N LEU A 63 -26.58 15.69 27.47
CA LEU A 63 -27.84 16.05 26.83
C LEU A 63 -27.71 17.33 25.99
N GLN A 64 -27.10 18.37 26.55
CA GLN A 64 -26.86 19.63 25.82
C GLN A 64 -25.96 19.42 24.60
N LEU A 65 -24.94 18.57 24.72
CA LEU A 65 -24.07 18.19 23.61
C LEU A 65 -24.86 17.47 22.52
N LYS A 66 -25.71 16.50 22.88
CA LYS A 66 -26.57 15.78 21.92
C LYS A 66 -27.52 16.71 21.20
N GLU A 67 -28.17 17.63 21.91
CA GLU A 67 -29.05 18.64 21.32
C GLU A 67 -28.30 19.58 20.37
N ALA A 68 -27.12 20.07 20.77
CA ALA A 68 -26.30 20.93 19.94
C ALA A 68 -25.81 20.23 18.66
N VAL A 69 -25.38 18.97 18.79
CA VAL A 69 -24.98 18.12 17.65
C VAL A 69 -26.16 17.88 16.71
N ALA A 70 -27.32 17.49 17.25
CA ALA A 70 -28.53 17.26 16.45
C ALA A 70 -28.96 18.54 15.70
N LYS A 71 -28.91 19.70 16.36
CA LYS A 71 -29.22 21.00 15.74
C LYS A 71 -28.24 21.33 14.60
N GLN A 72 -26.96 21.04 14.78
CA GLN A 72 -25.96 21.23 13.73
C GLN A 72 -26.18 20.28 12.56
N GLU A 73 -26.48 19.01 12.84
CA GLU A 73 -26.83 18.01 11.84
C GLU A 73 -28.03 18.48 11.00
N GLN A 74 -29.09 18.98 11.63
CA GLN A 74 -30.24 19.55 10.93
C GLN A 74 -29.87 20.77 10.07
N LYS A 75 -29.01 21.69 10.57
CA LYS A 75 -28.51 22.83 9.77
C LYS A 75 -27.75 22.34 8.52
N PHE A 76 -26.92 21.33 8.69
CA PHE A 76 -26.15 20.72 7.59
C PHE A 76 -27.07 20.06 6.56
N LEU A 77 -28.00 19.20 7.00
CA LEU A 77 -28.95 18.50 6.12
C LEU A 77 -29.79 19.49 5.30
N ARG A 78 -30.27 20.58 5.91
CA ARG A 78 -30.99 21.65 5.20
C ARG A 78 -30.13 22.31 4.13
N LYS A 79 -28.89 22.68 4.47
CA LYS A 79 -27.96 23.31 3.52
C LYS A 79 -27.60 22.36 2.37
N PHE A 80 -27.46 21.07 2.67
CA PHE A 80 -27.22 20.03 1.68
C PHE A 80 -28.40 19.88 0.71
N VAL A 81 -29.63 19.73 1.22
CA VAL A 81 -30.85 19.66 0.40
C VAL A 81 -31.03 20.90 -0.46
N PHE A 82 -30.80 22.09 0.10
CA PHE A 82 -30.87 23.34 -0.66
C PHE A 82 -29.82 23.42 -1.77
N THR A 83 -28.60 22.93 -1.51
CA THR A 83 -27.54 22.88 -2.52
C THR A 83 -27.90 21.90 -3.65
N PHE A 84 -28.52 20.77 -3.31
CA PHE A 84 -29.03 19.80 -4.28
C PHE A 84 -30.17 20.36 -5.14
N GLU A 85 -31.12 21.06 -4.50
CA GLU A 85 -32.18 21.79 -5.19
C GLU A 85 -31.59 22.79 -6.21
N THR A 86 -30.66 23.63 -5.76
CA THR A 86 -29.97 24.60 -6.61
C THR A 86 -29.27 23.91 -7.79
N ALA A 87 -28.59 22.78 -7.54
CA ALA A 87 -27.88 22.04 -8.59
C ALA A 87 -28.84 21.47 -9.65
N ILE A 88 -30.02 20.97 -9.23
CA ILE A 88 -31.03 20.51 -10.18
C ILE A 88 -31.57 21.69 -10.98
N GLU A 89 -31.99 22.77 -10.33
CA GLU A 89 -32.56 23.94 -11.01
C GLU A 89 -31.60 24.55 -12.03
N GLU A 90 -30.32 24.73 -11.66
CA GLU A 90 -29.31 25.22 -12.59
C GLU A 90 -29.02 24.22 -13.72
N ALA A 91 -29.01 22.91 -13.45
CA ALA A 91 -28.84 21.89 -14.51
C ALA A 91 -29.99 21.94 -15.54
N LEU A 92 -31.21 22.26 -15.10
CA LEU A 92 -32.35 22.41 -16.01
C LEU A 92 -32.22 23.63 -16.93
N GLN A 93 -31.42 24.63 -16.54
CA GLN A 93 -31.15 25.82 -17.34
C GLN A 93 -30.07 25.61 -18.41
N LEU A 94 -29.34 24.49 -18.39
CA LEU A 94 -28.34 24.18 -19.42
C LEU A 94 -28.99 24.17 -20.81
N SER A 95 -28.33 24.86 -21.74
CA SER A 95 -28.77 25.02 -23.12
C SER A 95 -28.67 23.71 -23.91
N ASP A 96 -27.57 22.98 -23.69
CA ASP A 96 -27.25 21.73 -24.36
C ASP A 96 -27.95 20.52 -23.71
N GLY A 97 -28.67 19.75 -24.54
CA GLY A 97 -29.40 18.56 -24.12
C GLY A 97 -28.50 17.37 -23.73
N ILE A 98 -27.35 17.22 -24.39
CA ILE A 98 -26.34 16.19 -24.11
C ILE A 98 -25.66 16.51 -22.77
N ALA A 99 -25.27 17.76 -22.55
CA ALA A 99 -24.70 18.20 -21.27
C ALA A 99 -25.67 17.97 -20.10
N LYS A 100 -26.94 18.31 -20.31
CA LYS A 100 -28.01 18.09 -19.33
C LYS A 100 -28.22 16.61 -19.03
N TYR A 101 -28.27 15.77 -20.07
CA TYR A 101 -28.34 14.32 -19.91
C TYR A 101 -27.15 13.78 -19.13
N ALA A 102 -25.92 14.21 -19.47
CA ALA A 102 -24.70 13.76 -18.82
C ALA A 102 -24.70 14.09 -17.31
N PHE A 103 -25.06 15.31 -16.94
CA PHE A 103 -25.11 15.72 -15.54
C PHE A 103 -26.19 14.97 -14.75
N LEU A 104 -27.43 14.96 -15.26
CA LEU A 104 -28.59 14.42 -14.54
C LEU A 104 -28.55 12.89 -14.37
N ASN A 105 -27.92 12.17 -15.31
CA ASN A 105 -27.90 10.70 -15.27
C ASN A 105 -26.61 10.13 -14.66
N PHE A 106 -25.53 10.90 -14.60
CA PHE A 106 -24.25 10.37 -14.11
C PHE A 106 -23.61 11.19 -13.00
N ASP A 107 -23.52 12.52 -13.11
CA ASP A 107 -22.78 13.31 -12.11
C ASP A 107 -23.57 13.53 -10.81
N ILE A 108 -24.88 13.72 -10.92
CA ILE A 108 -25.75 13.95 -9.75
C ILE A 108 -26.14 12.64 -9.06
N LEU A 109 -26.09 11.51 -9.77
CA LEU A 109 -26.57 10.20 -9.31
C LEU A 109 -25.91 9.75 -7.98
N PRO A 110 -24.59 9.88 -7.79
CA PRO A 110 -23.95 9.52 -6.52
C PRO A 110 -24.49 10.32 -5.32
N VAL A 111 -25.01 11.53 -5.56
CA VAL A 111 -25.54 12.43 -4.51
C VAL A 111 -26.98 12.06 -4.14
N VAL A 112 -27.75 11.46 -5.07
CA VAL A 112 -29.19 11.17 -4.90
C VAL A 112 -29.47 10.31 -3.67
N GLY A 113 -28.68 9.25 -3.44
CA GLY A 113 -28.88 8.36 -2.29
C GLY A 113 -28.72 9.10 -0.94
N PHE A 114 -27.82 10.07 -0.86
CA PHE A 114 -27.66 10.89 0.33
C PHE A 114 -28.84 11.85 0.57
N VAL A 115 -29.51 12.27 -0.50
CA VAL A 115 -30.72 13.12 -0.39
C VAL A 115 -31.90 12.31 0.12
N GLU A 116 -32.04 11.06 -0.34
CA GLU A 116 -33.05 10.12 0.19
C GLU A 116 -32.85 9.90 1.69
N ASP A 117 -31.61 9.67 2.13
CA ASP A 117 -31.25 9.59 3.55
C ASP A 117 -31.54 10.90 4.32
N ALA A 118 -31.23 12.05 3.72
CA ALA A 118 -31.49 13.36 4.32
C ALA A 118 -32.99 13.61 4.53
N VAL A 119 -33.84 13.17 3.60
CA VAL A 119 -35.31 13.25 3.71
C VAL A 119 -35.80 12.49 4.95
N GLU A 120 -35.22 11.33 5.27
CA GLU A 120 -35.61 10.57 6.44
C GLU A 120 -35.21 11.27 7.74
N LYS A 121 -33.98 11.80 7.79
CA LYS A 121 -33.34 12.37 8.97
C LYS A 121 -33.74 13.81 9.29
N LEU A 122 -34.24 14.58 8.33
CA LEU A 122 -34.72 15.94 8.60
C LEU A 122 -35.83 15.91 9.66
N ASP A 123 -35.96 16.95 10.48
CA ASP A 123 -37.06 17.02 11.46
C ASP A 123 -38.29 17.76 10.90
N ASN A 124 -38.04 18.77 10.06
CA ASN A 124 -39.08 19.62 9.51
C ASN A 124 -39.79 18.96 8.32
N LEU A 125 -41.13 18.89 8.40
CA LEU A 125 -41.97 18.31 7.35
C LEU A 125 -41.89 19.08 6.02
N ASP A 126 -41.74 20.40 6.07
CA ASP A 126 -41.65 21.23 4.85
C ASP A 126 -40.34 20.96 4.10
N ASP A 127 -39.23 20.85 4.83
CA ASP A 127 -37.92 20.52 4.25
C ASP A 127 -37.93 19.11 3.63
N LYS A 128 -38.57 18.13 4.29
CA LYS A 128 -38.79 16.79 3.72
C LYS A 128 -39.60 16.83 2.45
N ARG A 129 -40.67 17.63 2.43
CA ARG A 129 -41.56 17.76 1.28
C ARG A 129 -40.82 18.39 0.11
N SER A 130 -40.02 19.43 0.36
CA SER A 130 -39.18 20.06 -0.66
C SER A 130 -38.19 19.06 -1.25
N ALA A 131 -37.41 18.37 -0.40
CA ALA A 131 -36.44 17.37 -0.85
C ALA A 131 -37.07 16.25 -1.69
N ARG A 132 -38.24 15.73 -1.27
CA ARG A 132 -39.00 14.73 -2.06
C ARG A 132 -39.48 15.28 -3.39
N ASN A 133 -39.91 16.54 -3.43
CA ASN A 133 -40.31 17.18 -4.66
C ASN A 133 -39.13 17.32 -5.62
N GLN A 134 -37.95 17.68 -5.12
CA GLN A 134 -36.73 17.77 -5.92
C GLN A 134 -36.29 16.43 -6.48
N LEU A 135 -36.38 15.35 -5.69
CA LEU A 135 -36.15 13.98 -6.17
C LEU A 135 -37.13 13.58 -7.27
N LYS A 136 -38.39 14.00 -7.17
CA LYS A 136 -39.40 13.77 -8.21
C LYS A 136 -39.08 14.54 -9.49
N ILE A 137 -38.74 15.84 -9.37
CA ILE A 137 -38.32 16.69 -10.49
C ILE A 137 -37.10 16.08 -11.19
N LEU A 138 -36.11 15.60 -10.42
CA LEU A 138 -34.95 14.93 -10.98
C LEU A 138 -35.35 13.70 -11.81
N LYS A 139 -36.19 12.81 -11.26
CA LYS A 139 -36.65 11.60 -11.97
C LYS A 139 -37.39 11.93 -13.26
N GLU A 140 -38.31 12.89 -13.21
CA GLU A 140 -39.04 13.33 -14.40
C GLU A 140 -38.08 13.88 -15.47
N ASN A 141 -37.09 14.69 -15.06
CA ASN A 141 -36.12 15.25 -16.00
C ASN A 141 -35.09 14.23 -16.51
N GLN A 142 -34.74 13.23 -15.70
CA GLN A 142 -33.96 12.08 -16.17
C GLN A 142 -34.71 11.37 -17.30
N ASP A 143 -36.00 11.08 -17.10
CA ASP A 143 -36.83 10.45 -18.14
C ASP A 143 -36.97 11.33 -19.39
N PHE A 144 -37.19 12.64 -19.23
CA PHE A 144 -37.23 13.57 -20.36
C PHE A 144 -35.89 13.69 -21.11
N SER A 145 -34.77 13.58 -20.39
CA SER A 145 -33.44 13.70 -20.96
C SER A 145 -33.02 12.47 -21.78
N LYS A 146 -33.68 11.31 -21.59
CA LYS A 146 -33.37 10.05 -22.34
C LYS A 146 -33.40 10.22 -23.85
N LYS A 147 -34.15 11.18 -24.39
CA LYS A 147 -34.13 11.49 -25.83
C LYS A 147 -32.73 11.85 -26.36
N TYR A 148 -31.84 12.36 -25.50
CA TYR A 148 -30.46 12.72 -25.86
C TYR A 148 -29.45 11.58 -25.64
N GLU A 149 -29.88 10.42 -25.16
CA GLU A 149 -28.99 9.29 -24.86
C GLU A 149 -28.18 8.84 -26.08
N LYS A 150 -28.83 8.75 -27.26
CA LYS A 150 -28.15 8.35 -28.50
C LYS A 150 -27.09 9.39 -28.93
N ASP A 151 -27.41 10.66 -28.78
CA ASP A 151 -26.48 11.75 -29.14
C ASP A 151 -25.32 11.80 -28.14
N TYR A 152 -25.60 11.57 -26.85
CA TYR A 152 -24.59 11.42 -25.82
C TYR A 152 -23.63 10.27 -26.10
N LEU A 153 -24.13 9.08 -26.47
CA LEU A 153 -23.29 7.91 -26.75
C LEU A 153 -22.27 8.15 -27.88
N ASN A 154 -22.59 9.09 -28.79
CA ASN A 154 -21.71 9.48 -29.90
C ASN A 154 -20.91 10.76 -29.62
N SER A 155 -21.05 11.36 -28.43
CA SER A 155 -20.39 12.62 -28.06
C SER A 155 -18.98 12.43 -27.49
N SER A 156 -18.17 13.47 -27.59
CA SER A 156 -16.85 13.57 -26.94
C SER A 156 -16.94 13.45 -25.41
N LEU A 157 -18.04 13.90 -24.78
CA LEU A 157 -18.31 13.71 -23.36
C LEU A 157 -18.41 12.24 -22.94
N CYS A 158 -19.10 11.40 -23.73
CA CYS A 158 -19.20 9.98 -23.44
C CYS A 158 -17.85 9.28 -23.63
N LYS A 159 -17.09 9.63 -24.69
CA LYS A 159 -15.74 9.11 -24.92
C LYS A 159 -14.82 9.44 -23.73
N PHE A 160 -14.80 10.70 -23.31
CA PHE A 160 -14.03 11.14 -22.14
C PHE A 160 -14.43 10.37 -20.87
N ARG A 161 -15.73 10.24 -20.58
CA ARG A 161 -16.19 9.53 -19.38
C ARG A 161 -15.77 8.05 -19.37
N LYS A 162 -15.95 7.33 -20.49
CA LYS A 162 -15.56 5.91 -20.60
C LYS A 162 -14.06 5.71 -20.38
N LEU A 163 -13.24 6.62 -20.91
CA LEU A 163 -11.79 6.57 -20.70
C LEU A 163 -11.40 6.90 -19.26
N ALA A 164 -12.11 7.82 -18.59
CA ALA A 164 -11.88 8.15 -17.19
C ALA A 164 -12.19 6.98 -16.23
N GLU A 165 -13.23 6.18 -16.49
CA GLU A 165 -13.56 4.97 -15.71
C GLU A 165 -12.41 3.95 -15.79
N ASN A 166 -11.85 3.74 -16.99
CA ASN A 166 -10.72 2.83 -17.21
C ASN A 166 -9.39 3.35 -16.66
N PHE A 167 -9.28 4.67 -16.38
CA PHE A 167 -8.05 5.30 -15.88
C PHE A 167 -7.88 5.16 -14.37
N SER A 168 -8.97 5.05 -13.60
CA SER A 168 -8.92 5.00 -12.13
C SER A 168 -8.33 3.70 -11.56
N GLU A 169 -8.10 2.70 -12.41
CA GLU A 169 -7.58 1.38 -12.04
C GLU A 169 -6.07 1.20 -12.31
N GLN A 170 -5.37 2.23 -12.81
CA GLN A 170 -3.93 2.14 -13.03
C GLN A 170 -3.17 2.36 -11.71
N ASP A 171 -3.00 1.27 -10.95
CA ASP A 171 -1.99 1.19 -9.90
C ASP A 171 -0.60 1.33 -10.53
N GLU A 172 0.22 2.25 -9.99
CA GLU A 172 1.64 2.35 -10.33
C GLU A 172 2.29 1.00 -10.10
N SER A 173 2.58 0.26 -11.18
CA SER A 173 3.31 -0.99 -11.07
C SER A 173 4.69 -0.68 -10.50
N PRO A 174 5.10 -1.31 -9.38
CA PRO A 174 6.39 -1.03 -8.78
C PRO A 174 7.51 -1.41 -9.76
N LEU A 175 8.56 -0.59 -9.80
CA LEU A 175 9.74 -0.87 -10.61
C LEU A 175 10.34 -2.22 -10.17
N PRO A 176 10.63 -3.16 -11.09
CA PRO A 176 11.26 -4.42 -10.74
C PRO A 176 12.61 -4.18 -10.05
N GLU A 177 12.86 -4.89 -8.94
CA GLU A 177 14.15 -4.82 -8.23
C GLU A 177 15.04 -6.00 -8.63
N LYS A 178 16.34 -5.74 -8.83
CA LYS A 178 17.32 -6.79 -9.12
C LYS A 178 17.54 -7.64 -7.86
N THR A 179 17.23 -8.92 -7.94
CA THR A 179 17.54 -9.89 -6.87
C THR A 179 19.04 -9.95 -6.62
N GLN A 180 19.46 -9.70 -5.38
CA GLN A 180 20.87 -9.82 -4.98
C GLN A 180 21.20 -11.29 -4.66
N ILE A 181 22.18 -11.85 -5.35
CA ILE A 181 22.68 -13.19 -5.07
C ILE A 181 23.88 -13.07 -4.14
N LEU A 182 23.76 -13.66 -2.95
CA LEU A 182 24.82 -13.72 -1.94
C LEU A 182 26.10 -14.33 -2.53
N GLU A 183 27.23 -13.69 -2.27
CA GLU A 183 28.56 -14.15 -2.69
C GLU A 183 28.88 -15.52 -2.07
N VAL A 184 29.42 -16.43 -2.87
CA VAL A 184 29.79 -17.78 -2.43
C VAL A 184 31.04 -17.74 -1.55
N VAL A 185 30.98 -18.43 -0.41
CA VAL A 185 32.16 -18.66 0.44
C VAL A 185 32.89 -19.92 -0.04
N TYR A 186 34.08 -19.73 -0.62
CA TYR A 186 34.93 -20.85 -1.08
C TYR A 186 35.67 -21.54 0.08
N HIS A 187 35.85 -22.85 -0.04
CA HIS A 187 36.63 -23.64 0.91
C HIS A 187 38.12 -23.39 0.66
N LYS A 188 38.83 -22.87 1.67
CA LYS A 188 40.29 -22.69 1.61
C LYS A 188 41.00 -23.99 1.95
N TYR A 189 41.97 -24.38 1.12
CA TYR A 189 42.88 -25.47 1.45
C TYR A 189 43.87 -25.01 2.53
N GLU A 190 43.81 -25.62 3.71
CA GLU A 190 44.85 -25.48 4.72
C GLU A 190 45.87 -26.61 4.57
N SER A 191 47.07 -26.27 4.09
CA SER A 191 48.19 -27.22 4.04
C SER A 191 48.63 -27.58 5.46
N LYS A 192 48.09 -28.68 5.99
CA LYS A 192 48.37 -29.15 7.36
C LYS A 192 49.45 -30.21 7.46
N TYR A 193 50.12 -30.56 6.36
CA TYR A 193 51.23 -31.53 6.38
C TYR A 193 52.57 -30.91 6.79
N ILE A 194 52.73 -29.59 6.68
CA ILE A 194 54.02 -28.94 6.95
C ILE A 194 54.38 -29.01 8.45
N MET A 195 53.42 -28.76 9.34
CA MET A 195 53.67 -28.72 10.79
C MET A 195 53.96 -30.12 11.39
N PRO A 196 53.19 -31.18 11.07
CA PRO A 196 53.48 -32.55 11.53
C PRO A 196 54.80 -33.10 11.01
N ILE A 197 55.14 -32.85 9.74
CA ILE A 197 56.42 -33.27 9.14
C ILE A 197 57.58 -32.56 9.85
N SER A 198 57.42 -31.27 10.16
CA SER A 198 58.44 -30.50 10.90
C SER A 198 58.65 -31.05 12.32
N ILE A 199 57.56 -31.37 13.04
CA ILE A 199 57.64 -31.95 14.40
C ILE A 199 58.28 -33.35 14.36
N ALA A 200 57.92 -34.19 13.39
CA ALA A 200 58.50 -35.52 13.21
C ALA A 200 59.99 -35.45 12.86
N ALA A 201 60.39 -34.51 11.99
CA ALA A 201 61.79 -34.28 11.65
C ALA A 201 62.60 -33.81 12.86
N ILE A 202 62.06 -32.90 13.67
CA ILE A 202 62.71 -32.43 14.91
C ILE A 202 62.84 -33.57 15.92
N ALA A 203 61.78 -34.36 16.14
CA ALA A 203 61.82 -35.51 17.04
C ALA A 203 62.81 -36.59 16.58
N PHE A 204 62.92 -36.81 15.27
CA PHE A 204 63.91 -37.72 14.68
C PHE A 204 65.35 -37.23 14.91
N LEU A 205 65.61 -35.94 14.70
CA LEU A 205 66.92 -35.34 14.97
C LEU A 205 67.31 -35.42 16.46
N ILE A 206 66.35 -35.19 17.37
CA ILE A 206 66.56 -35.32 18.81
C ILE A 206 66.89 -36.79 19.16
N ASN A 207 66.17 -37.76 18.61
CA ASN A 207 66.45 -39.18 18.85
C ASN A 207 67.85 -39.58 18.34
N ILE A 208 68.27 -39.13 17.16
CA ILE A 208 69.64 -39.37 16.66
C ILE A 208 70.67 -38.78 17.62
N TRP A 209 70.45 -37.55 18.08
CA TRP A 209 71.39 -36.89 18.99
C TRP A 209 71.53 -37.65 20.32
N VAL A 210 70.41 -38.10 20.92
CA VAL A 210 70.41 -38.92 22.14
C VAL A 210 71.15 -40.24 21.91
N LEU A 211 70.92 -40.92 20.78
CA LEU A 211 71.60 -42.17 20.43
C LEU A 211 73.12 -42.04 20.26
N THR A 212 73.62 -40.84 19.93
CA THR A 212 75.08 -40.59 19.83
C THR A 212 75.78 -40.38 21.18
N GLN A 213 75.02 -40.21 22.27
CA GLN A 213 75.56 -39.95 23.61
C GLN A 213 75.49 -41.16 24.55
N MET A 214 74.89 -42.27 24.12
CA MET A 214 74.69 -43.45 24.95
C MET A 214 75.85 -44.46 24.89
N SER A 215 76.04 -45.17 26.00
CA SER A 215 76.95 -46.31 26.06
C SER A 215 76.39 -47.53 25.30
N LEU A 216 77.28 -48.42 24.85
CA LEU A 216 76.92 -49.57 24.00
C LEU A 216 75.92 -50.54 24.65
N ASP A 217 75.90 -50.61 25.99
CA ASP A 217 75.01 -51.49 26.75
C ASP A 217 73.59 -50.90 26.95
N GLU A 218 73.45 -49.57 26.96
CA GLU A 218 72.14 -48.87 27.04
C GLU A 218 71.42 -48.83 25.68
N TRP A 219 72.20 -48.93 24.60
CA TRP A 219 71.73 -48.78 23.22
C TRP A 219 70.67 -49.83 22.84
N ILE A 220 70.85 -51.08 23.24
CA ILE A 220 69.97 -52.20 22.82
C ILE A 220 68.59 -52.12 23.48
N SER A 221 68.51 -51.63 24.72
CA SER A 221 67.27 -51.51 25.49
C SER A 221 66.42 -50.32 25.05
N GLU A 222 67.05 -49.15 24.82
CA GLU A 222 66.32 -47.96 24.40
C GLU A 222 65.94 -47.98 22.91
N PHE A 223 66.79 -48.52 22.03
CA PHE A 223 66.55 -48.52 20.58
C PHE A 223 65.24 -49.21 20.18
N LEU A 224 64.82 -50.26 20.89
CA LEU A 224 63.55 -50.94 20.62
C LEU A 224 62.32 -50.11 21.02
N TRP A 225 62.40 -49.34 22.11
CA TRP A 225 61.27 -48.55 22.60
C TRP A 225 61.19 -47.16 21.95
N THR A 226 62.31 -46.42 21.94
CA THR A 226 62.35 -45.07 21.35
C THR A 226 62.39 -45.12 19.84
N GLY A 227 63.12 -46.07 19.26
CA GLY A 227 63.23 -46.23 17.81
C GLY A 227 61.90 -46.60 17.15
N ILE A 228 61.24 -47.67 17.58
CA ILE A 228 59.99 -48.15 16.96
C ILE A 228 58.82 -47.19 17.19
N PHE A 229 58.70 -46.62 18.40
CA PHE A 229 57.60 -45.71 18.71
C PHE A 229 57.73 -44.36 17.99
N SER A 230 58.95 -43.82 17.84
CA SER A 230 59.19 -42.56 17.13
C SER A 230 59.14 -42.70 15.61
N THR A 231 59.62 -43.81 15.05
CA THR A 231 59.67 -44.00 13.58
C THR A 231 58.41 -44.62 13.00
N ILE A 232 57.67 -45.44 13.75
CA ILE A 232 56.48 -46.13 13.25
C ILE A 232 55.23 -45.68 14.01
N GLY A 233 55.24 -45.70 15.34
CA GLY A 233 54.05 -45.43 16.16
C GLY A 233 53.49 -44.01 15.97
N MET A 234 54.33 -42.99 16.10
CA MET A 234 53.91 -41.58 15.96
C MET A 234 53.43 -41.24 14.54
N PRO A 235 54.15 -41.59 13.46
CA PRO A 235 53.68 -41.32 12.10
C PRO A 235 52.37 -42.03 11.77
N LEU A 236 52.20 -43.29 12.19
CA LEU A 236 50.97 -44.06 11.92
C LEU A 236 49.79 -43.52 12.73
N GLY A 237 49.99 -43.18 14.01
CA GLY A 237 48.96 -42.58 14.86
C GLY A 237 48.51 -41.20 14.36
N MET A 238 49.43 -40.38 13.87
CA MET A 238 49.12 -39.10 13.23
C MET A 238 48.38 -39.28 11.91
N PHE A 239 48.78 -40.27 11.09
CA PHE A 239 48.06 -40.59 9.85
C PHE A 239 46.61 -41.02 10.12
N ILE A 240 46.39 -41.86 11.13
CA ILE A 240 45.05 -42.30 11.56
C ILE A 240 44.24 -41.13 12.13
N TYR A 241 44.85 -40.23 12.93
CA TYR A 241 44.20 -39.02 13.44
C TYR A 241 43.78 -38.05 12.32
N ILE A 242 44.62 -37.91 11.30
CA ILE A 242 44.30 -37.12 10.12
C ILE A 242 43.11 -37.77 9.39
N MET A 243 43.19 -39.07 9.09
CA MET A 243 42.09 -39.78 8.41
C MET A 243 40.76 -39.73 9.18
N SER A 244 40.76 -39.82 10.52
CA SER A 244 39.53 -39.79 11.33
C SER A 244 38.85 -38.42 11.41
N LYS A 245 39.58 -37.34 11.11
CA LYS A 245 39.04 -35.97 11.04
C LYS A 245 38.37 -35.66 9.69
N GLY A 246 38.32 -36.61 8.75
CA GLY A 246 37.56 -36.49 7.50
C GLY A 246 38.10 -35.44 6.53
N TYR A 247 39.43 -35.34 6.39
CA TYR A 247 40.03 -34.36 5.48
C TYR A 247 39.78 -34.70 4.00
N LEU A 248 39.32 -33.70 3.25
CA LEU A 248 39.17 -33.78 1.80
C LEU A 248 40.52 -33.44 1.12
N PRO A 249 41.01 -34.27 0.18
CA PRO A 249 42.13 -33.94 -0.68
C PRO A 249 41.93 -32.61 -1.43
N LYS A 250 43.03 -31.94 -1.77
CA LYS A 250 43.02 -30.68 -2.53
C LYS A 250 42.16 -30.77 -3.80
N ASP A 251 42.28 -31.86 -4.54
CA ASP A 251 41.52 -32.09 -5.78
C ASP A 251 40.00 -32.20 -5.54
N GLN A 252 39.58 -32.65 -4.35
CA GLN A 252 38.15 -32.71 -4.00
C GLN A 252 37.63 -31.33 -3.61
N ILE A 253 38.41 -30.55 -2.85
CA ILE A 253 38.09 -29.15 -2.50
C ILE A 253 38.05 -28.26 -3.77
N GLU A 254 38.97 -28.44 -4.71
CA GLU A 254 38.95 -27.72 -5.99
C GLU A 254 37.72 -28.08 -6.82
N LYS A 255 37.34 -29.37 -6.87
CA LYS A 255 36.10 -29.80 -7.55
C LYS A 255 34.84 -29.25 -6.89
N GLU A 256 34.78 -29.20 -5.56
CA GLU A 256 33.65 -28.63 -4.83
C GLU A 256 33.55 -27.11 -5.03
N ASN A 257 34.66 -26.39 -4.95
CA ASN A 257 34.69 -24.95 -5.24
C ASN A 257 34.31 -24.64 -6.69
N GLN A 258 34.72 -25.48 -7.65
CA GLN A 258 34.33 -25.32 -9.04
C GLN A 258 32.82 -25.54 -9.21
N LYS A 259 32.24 -26.59 -8.61
CA LYS A 259 30.78 -26.81 -8.63
C LYS A 259 30.01 -25.65 -8.01
N LEU A 260 30.48 -25.13 -6.87
CA LEU A 260 29.87 -23.98 -6.20
C LEU A 260 29.92 -22.72 -7.07
N LYS A 261 31.03 -22.53 -7.81
CA LYS A 261 31.16 -21.45 -8.78
C LYS A 261 30.18 -21.61 -9.94
N ASP A 262 30.14 -22.79 -10.56
CA ASP A 262 29.25 -23.07 -11.69
C ASP A 262 27.77 -22.93 -11.28
N GLU A 263 27.41 -23.36 -10.06
CA GLU A 263 26.05 -23.18 -9.52
C GLU A 263 25.71 -21.71 -9.26
N TYR A 264 26.67 -20.93 -8.74
CA TYR A 264 26.49 -19.48 -8.55
C TYR A 264 26.34 -18.74 -9.86
N ASP A 265 27.22 -18.99 -10.83
CA ASP A 265 27.19 -18.39 -12.15
C ASP A 265 25.85 -18.70 -12.84
N LYS A 266 25.36 -19.96 -12.72
CA LYS A 266 24.04 -20.34 -13.23
C LYS A 266 22.89 -19.58 -12.55
N ARG A 267 22.91 -19.46 -11.22
CA ARG A 267 21.88 -18.69 -10.49
C ARG A 267 21.93 -17.20 -10.86
N LEU A 268 23.12 -16.66 -11.13
CA LEU A 268 23.31 -15.28 -11.59
C LEU A 268 22.71 -15.07 -12.97
N GLU A 269 22.99 -15.97 -13.92
CA GLU A 269 22.39 -15.93 -15.26
C GLU A 269 20.86 -16.06 -15.19
N GLU A 270 20.34 -16.98 -14.38
CA GLU A 270 18.89 -17.14 -14.17
C GLU A 270 18.26 -15.85 -13.61
N ALA A 271 18.81 -15.28 -12.52
CA ALA A 271 18.30 -14.04 -11.95
C ALA A 271 18.39 -12.84 -12.90
N GLU A 272 19.45 -12.74 -13.71
CA GLU A 272 19.57 -11.69 -14.73
C GLU A 272 18.59 -11.88 -15.88
N SER A 273 18.32 -13.13 -16.28
CA SER A 273 17.32 -13.42 -17.31
C SER A 273 15.91 -13.05 -16.84
N THR A 274 15.53 -13.45 -15.62
CA THR A 274 14.24 -13.10 -15.02
C THR A 274 14.08 -11.59 -14.85
N TYR A 275 15.12 -10.89 -14.37
CA TYR A 275 15.07 -9.43 -14.23
C TYR A 275 14.90 -8.73 -15.60
N LYS A 276 15.59 -9.21 -16.65
CA LYS A 276 15.42 -8.66 -18.01
C LYS A 276 14.01 -8.89 -18.56
N GLU A 277 13.40 -10.05 -18.27
CA GLU A 277 12.01 -10.33 -18.66
C GLU A 277 11.02 -9.42 -17.92
N GLN A 278 11.18 -9.29 -16.60
CA GLN A 278 10.36 -8.38 -15.79
C GLN A 278 10.50 -6.92 -16.24
N MET A 279 11.71 -6.48 -16.57
CA MET A 279 11.94 -5.13 -17.10
C MET A 279 11.27 -4.91 -18.47
N LYS A 280 11.32 -5.89 -19.37
CA LYS A 280 10.60 -5.80 -20.65
C LYS A 280 9.10 -5.74 -20.47
N GLU A 281 8.56 -6.54 -19.56
CA GLU A 281 7.13 -6.52 -19.24
C GLU A 281 6.71 -5.19 -18.63
N TYR A 282 7.51 -4.66 -17.69
CA TYR A 282 7.32 -3.34 -17.11
C TYR A 282 7.36 -2.21 -18.17
N GLU A 283 8.35 -2.22 -19.06
CA GLU A 283 8.44 -1.24 -20.16
C GLU A 283 7.23 -1.30 -21.09
N LYS A 284 6.75 -2.50 -21.40
CA LYS A 284 5.54 -2.70 -22.20
C LYS A 284 4.30 -2.15 -21.49
N MET A 285 4.10 -2.49 -20.22
CA MET A 285 2.99 -1.98 -19.41
C MET A 285 3.03 -0.45 -19.30
N LYS A 286 4.23 0.12 -19.12
CA LYS A 286 4.43 1.56 -19.06
C LYS A 286 4.08 2.24 -20.39
N LEU A 287 4.53 1.70 -21.50
CA LEU A 287 4.20 2.23 -22.84
C LEU A 287 2.68 2.21 -23.08
N GLU A 288 2.01 1.08 -22.79
CA GLU A 288 0.56 0.97 -22.89
C GLU A 288 -0.17 1.95 -21.96
N SER A 289 0.40 2.22 -20.78
CA SER A 289 -0.13 3.22 -19.84
C SER A 289 0.01 4.64 -20.38
N ASP A 290 1.17 4.99 -20.94
CA ASP A 290 1.44 6.31 -21.52
C ASP A 290 0.56 6.56 -22.75
N GLU A 291 0.35 5.55 -23.60
CA GLU A 291 -0.57 5.64 -24.76
C GLU A 291 -2.01 5.88 -24.32
N LYS A 292 -2.48 5.16 -23.30
CA LYS A 292 -3.81 5.40 -22.70
C LYS A 292 -3.92 6.81 -22.14
N LEU A 293 -2.87 7.32 -21.48
CA LEU A 293 -2.85 8.68 -20.93
C LEU A 293 -3.06 9.72 -22.01
N ILE A 294 -2.34 9.57 -23.12
CA ILE A 294 -2.49 10.45 -24.29
C ILE A 294 -3.93 10.38 -24.83
N GLU A 295 -4.51 9.19 -24.97
CA GLU A 295 -5.89 9.04 -25.45
C GLU A 295 -6.91 9.69 -24.50
N HIS A 296 -6.71 9.56 -23.20
CA HIS A 296 -7.56 10.20 -22.19
C HIS A 296 -7.44 11.74 -22.23
N GLU A 297 -6.23 12.27 -22.35
CA GLU A 297 -6.00 13.72 -22.48
C GLU A 297 -6.60 14.29 -23.77
N ASP A 298 -6.46 13.58 -24.89
CA ASP A 298 -7.07 13.95 -26.17
C ASP A 298 -8.60 13.96 -26.09
N ALA A 299 -9.20 12.93 -25.50
CA ALA A 299 -10.65 12.88 -25.28
C ALA A 299 -11.13 14.00 -24.34
N ARG A 300 -10.34 14.33 -23.31
CA ARG A 300 -10.63 15.46 -22.41
C ARG A 300 -10.59 16.79 -23.15
N TYR A 301 -9.60 17.00 -24.02
CA TYR A 301 -9.46 18.22 -24.82
C TYR A 301 -10.69 18.41 -25.72
N HIS A 302 -11.09 17.38 -26.47
CA HIS A 302 -12.27 17.44 -27.33
C HIS A 302 -13.57 17.65 -26.54
N ALA A 303 -13.73 16.99 -25.40
CA ALA A 303 -14.90 17.22 -24.55
C ALA A 303 -14.97 18.66 -24.03
N LEU A 304 -13.84 19.27 -23.66
CA LEU A 304 -13.76 20.66 -23.21
C LEU A 304 -14.07 21.66 -24.33
N GLU A 305 -13.65 21.35 -25.55
CA GLU A 305 -13.91 22.16 -26.74
C GLU A 305 -15.39 22.11 -27.15
N ASP A 306 -15.97 20.91 -27.18
CA ASP A 306 -17.36 20.70 -27.60
C ASP A 306 -18.37 21.15 -26.52
N PHE A 307 -18.06 20.96 -25.23
CA PHE A 307 -18.97 21.20 -24.12
C PHE A 307 -18.39 22.09 -23.00
N PRO A 308 -17.88 23.29 -23.29
CA PRO A 308 -17.23 24.15 -22.29
C PRO A 308 -18.19 24.60 -21.18
N GLU A 309 -19.48 24.79 -21.50
CA GLU A 309 -20.52 25.16 -20.53
C GLU A 309 -20.71 24.06 -19.49
N TYR A 310 -20.74 22.79 -19.90
CA TYR A 310 -20.88 21.64 -19.02
C TYR A 310 -19.76 21.57 -17.98
N PHE A 311 -18.50 21.72 -18.39
CA PHE A 311 -17.37 21.64 -17.45
C PHE A 311 -17.37 22.81 -16.46
N ARG A 312 -17.67 24.04 -16.92
CA ARG A 312 -17.82 25.20 -16.03
C ARG A 312 -18.95 25.00 -15.02
N PHE A 313 -20.08 24.50 -15.49
CA PHE A 313 -21.24 24.18 -14.66
C PHE A 313 -20.90 23.09 -13.64
N ARG A 314 -20.33 21.96 -14.08
CA ARG A 314 -19.92 20.86 -13.22
C ARG A 314 -18.95 21.32 -12.14
N ASP A 315 -17.93 22.11 -12.49
CA ASP A 315 -16.98 22.67 -11.53
C ASP A 315 -17.65 23.64 -10.55
N HIS A 316 -18.60 24.44 -11.02
CA HIS A 316 -19.40 25.31 -10.18
C HIS A 316 -20.19 24.51 -9.13
N ILE A 317 -20.90 23.46 -9.56
CA ILE A 317 -21.67 22.59 -8.68
C ILE A 317 -20.77 21.85 -7.69
N ILE A 318 -19.64 21.28 -8.14
CA ILE A 318 -18.67 20.62 -7.24
C ILE A 318 -18.18 21.58 -6.16
N LYS A 319 -17.89 22.84 -6.52
CA LYS A 319 -17.54 23.88 -5.54
C LYS A 319 -18.70 24.17 -4.58
N GLN A 320 -19.95 24.07 -5.02
CA GLN A 320 -21.09 24.23 -4.13
C GLN A 320 -21.18 23.13 -3.07
N PHE A 321 -20.84 21.90 -3.44
CA PHE A 321 -20.74 20.77 -2.50
C PHE A 321 -19.42 20.73 -1.72
N SER A 322 -18.51 21.69 -1.94
CA SER A 322 -17.21 21.72 -1.26
C SER A 322 -17.30 22.22 0.17
N VAL A 323 -16.40 21.67 0.99
CA VAL A 323 -16.22 21.99 2.42
C VAL A 323 -16.13 23.50 2.67
N LYS A 324 -15.41 24.24 1.82
CA LYS A 324 -15.22 25.69 1.99
C LYS A 324 -16.54 26.47 1.96
N LYS A 325 -17.52 26.04 1.13
CA LYS A 325 -18.85 26.66 1.07
C LYS A 325 -19.72 26.23 2.24
N PHE A 326 -19.54 25.02 2.76
CA PHE A 326 -20.17 24.59 4.02
C PHE A 326 -19.64 25.37 5.23
N ASN A 327 -18.35 25.76 5.22
CA ASN A 327 -17.65 26.55 6.25
C ASN A 327 -18.00 28.05 6.28
N SER A 328 -18.49 28.64 5.18
CA SER A 328 -18.93 30.04 5.14
C SER A 328 -20.41 30.14 5.52
N ASN A 329 -20.69 30.28 6.84
CA ASN A 329 -21.78 31.04 7.47
C ASN A 329 -21.99 30.64 8.95
#